data_AF-A0A9K3IKV4-F1
#
_entry.id   AF-A0A9K3IKV4-F1
#
_cell.length_a   1.000
_cell.length_b   1.000
_cell.length_c   1.000
_cell.angle_alpha   90.00
_cell.angle_beta   90.00
_cell.angle_gamma   90.00
#
_symmetry.space_group_name_H-M   'P 1'
#
loop_
_entity.id
_entity.type
_entity.pdbx_description
1 polymer ?
#
loop_
_entity_poly.entity_id
_entity_poly.type
_entity_poly.pdbx_seq_one_letter_code
_entity_poly.pdbx_strand_id
1 'polypeptide(L)'
;MRDYSAIYIANAILDAPETTFAVAAVVARARDAGYRAGYTECLTHVNAVSEKIFTDDQCPLREVEAKVELKATTDAYVALVVPALAQIEECLAADDYVDRLRGLFEPKESVEGETEGEGQG
;
A
#
# COMPACT_ATOMS: atom_id res chain seq x y z
N MET A 1 23.12 -2.07 -21.02
CA MET A 1 23.07 -3.17 -20.03
C MET A 1 22.02 -2.73 -19.02
N ARG A 2 20.89 -3.42 -18.91
CA ARG A 2 19.87 -3.06 -17.91
C ARG A 2 20.34 -3.61 -16.57
N ASP A 3 20.47 -2.75 -15.57
CA ASP A 3 20.96 -3.13 -14.25
C ASP A 3 19.83 -3.81 -13.47
N TYR A 4 19.78 -5.15 -13.54
CA TYR A 4 18.97 -5.99 -12.66
C TYR A 4 19.57 -6.05 -11.24
N SER A 5 19.86 -4.88 -10.69
CA SER A 5 20.39 -4.75 -9.33
C SER A 5 19.32 -5.19 -8.32
N ALA A 6 19.77 -5.57 -7.12
CA ALA A 6 18.86 -5.87 -6.00
C ALA A 6 17.85 -4.75 -5.73
N ILE A 7 18.20 -3.49 -6.06
CA ILE A 7 17.32 -2.34 -5.94
C ILE A 7 16.13 -2.42 -6.91
N TYR A 8 16.36 -2.87 -8.15
CA TYR A 8 15.27 -3.02 -9.14
C TYR A 8 14.26 -4.08 -8.69
N ILE A 9 14.76 -5.22 -8.20
CA ILE A 9 13.94 -6.31 -7.67
C ILE A 9 13.14 -5.84 -6.45
N ALA A 10 13.79 -5.15 -5.52
CA ALA A 10 13.12 -4.60 -4.34
C ALA A 10 12.01 -3.61 -4.72
N ASN A 11 12.27 -2.70 -5.66
CA ASN A 11 11.27 -1.75 -6.13
C ASN A 11 10.10 -2.45 -6.79
N ALA A 12 10.32 -3.47 -7.62
CA ALA A 12 9.23 -4.22 -8.25
C ALA A 12 8.31 -4.92 -7.22
N ILE A 13 8.85 -5.37 -6.08
CA ILE A 13 8.05 -5.95 -4.99
C ILE A 13 7.29 -4.86 -4.21
N LEU A 14 7.96 -3.73 -3.94
CA LEU A 14 7.37 -2.60 -3.21
C LEU A 14 6.26 -1.93 -4.03
N ASP A 15 6.45 -1.84 -5.34
CA ASP A 15 5.50 -1.26 -6.31
C ASP A 15 4.46 -2.28 -6.78
N ALA A 16 4.49 -3.52 -6.28
CA ALA A 16 3.45 -4.49 -6.55
C ALA A 16 2.07 -3.92 -6.13
N PRO A 17 1.02 -4.16 -6.92
CA PRO A 17 -0.30 -3.57 -6.66
C PRO A 17 -0.81 -3.96 -5.27
N GLU A 18 -0.59 -5.21 -4.84
CA GLU A 18 -0.97 -5.71 -3.52
C GLU A 18 -0.33 -4.88 -2.40
N THR A 19 0.97 -4.63 -2.50
CA THR A 19 1.72 -3.82 -1.53
C THR A 19 1.22 -2.38 -1.55
N THR A 20 1.04 -1.81 -2.73
CA THR A 20 0.56 -0.43 -2.91
C THR A 20 -0.82 -0.23 -2.29
N PHE A 21 -1.77 -1.13 -2.57
CA PHE A 21 -3.13 -1.05 -2.01
C PHE A 21 -3.15 -1.24 -0.50
N ALA A 22 -2.38 -2.19 0.02
CA ALA A 22 -2.34 -2.44 1.46
C ALA A 22 -1.70 -1.26 2.22
N VAL A 23 -0.62 -0.68 1.70
CA VAL A 23 -0.01 0.53 2.29
C VAL A 23 -0.98 1.70 2.23
N ALA A 24 -1.65 1.93 1.10
CA ALA A 24 -2.64 2.99 0.98
C ALA A 24 -3.78 2.84 1.99
N ALA A 25 -4.26 1.61 2.21
CA ALA A 25 -5.28 1.33 3.21
C ALA A 25 -4.79 1.61 4.65
N VAL A 26 -3.56 1.18 5.00
CA VAL A 26 -2.96 1.48 6.30
C VAL A 26 -2.83 2.98 6.52
N VAL A 27 -2.32 3.72 5.52
CA VAL A 27 -2.15 5.17 5.59
C VAL A 27 -3.49 5.88 5.79
N ALA A 28 -4.55 5.45 5.09
CA ALA A 28 -5.88 6.00 5.26
C ALA A 28 -6.40 5.80 6.69
N ARG A 29 -6.33 4.58 7.22
CA ARG A 29 -6.79 4.30 8.59
C ARG A 29 -5.93 4.96 9.66
N ALA A 30 -4.63 5.10 9.41
CA ALA A 30 -3.72 5.83 10.31
C ALA A 30 -4.08 7.31 10.37
N ARG A 31 -4.47 7.90 9.23
CA ARG A 31 -4.96 9.27 9.15
C ARG A 31 -6.25 9.45 9.95
N ASP A 32 -7.20 8.52 9.83
CA ASP A 32 -8.46 8.57 10.58
C ASP A 32 -8.23 8.47 12.09
N ALA A 33 -7.42 7.50 12.54
CA ALA A 33 -7.05 7.35 13.94
C ALA A 33 -6.31 8.58 14.48
N GLY A 34 -5.37 9.12 13.70
CA GLY A 34 -4.61 10.33 14.04
C GLY A 34 -5.49 11.57 14.12
N TYR A 35 -6.40 11.76 13.16
CA TYR A 35 -7.38 12.85 13.20
C TYR A 35 -8.23 12.77 14.46
N ARG A 36 -8.73 11.58 14.80
CA ARG A 36 -9.57 11.40 15.99
C ARG A 36 -8.81 11.69 17.28
N ALA A 37 -7.55 11.27 17.38
CA ALA A 37 -6.69 11.55 18.52
C ALA A 37 -6.41 13.06 18.66
N GLY A 38 -6.04 13.71 17.56
CA GLY A 38 -5.82 15.17 17.54
C GLY A 38 -7.09 15.97 17.87
N TYR A 39 -8.26 15.48 17.47
CA TYR A 39 -9.55 16.08 17.85
C TYR A 39 -9.78 16.02 19.37
N THR A 40 -9.50 14.87 20.02
CA THR A 40 -9.58 14.75 21.50
C THR A 40 -8.61 15.71 22.19
N GLU A 41 -7.37 15.79 21.70
CA GLU A 41 -6.34 16.66 22.26
C GLU A 41 -6.76 18.14 22.13
N CYS A 42 -7.27 18.55 20.97
CA CYS A 42 -7.80 19.88 20.75
C CYS A 42 -8.94 20.21 21.71
N LEU A 43 -9.93 19.32 21.87
CA LEU A 43 -11.00 19.49 22.85
C LEU A 43 -10.46 19.67 24.27
N THR A 44 -9.44 18.90 24.65
CA THR A 44 -8.81 19.00 25.97
C THR A 44 -8.22 20.39 26.19
N HIS A 45 -7.50 20.93 25.20
CA HIS A 45 -6.89 22.26 25.29
C HIS A 45 -7.93 23.38 25.26
N VAL A 46 -8.93 23.30 24.39
CA VAL A 46 -9.98 24.33 24.28
C VAL A 46 -10.82 24.38 25.55
N ASN A 47 -11.23 23.23 26.09
CA ASN A 47 -12.03 23.18 27.32
C ASN A 47 -11.25 23.66 28.56
N ALA A 48 -9.92 23.60 28.55
CA ALA A 48 -9.11 24.12 29.66
C ALA A 48 -9.12 25.66 29.75
N VAL A 49 -9.43 26.37 28.66
CA VAL A 49 -9.34 27.85 28.59
C VAL A 49 -10.67 28.51 28.25
N SER A 50 -11.70 27.73 27.88
CA SER A 50 -13.02 28.25 27.51
C SER A 50 -14.01 28.18 28.66
N GLU A 51 -14.89 29.17 28.75
CA GLU A 51 -16.05 29.15 29.65
C GLU A 51 -17.15 28.17 29.18
N LYS A 52 -17.08 27.73 27.91
CA LYS A 52 -17.99 26.74 27.32
C LYS A 52 -17.31 25.37 27.24
N ILE A 53 -18.07 24.31 27.52
CA ILE A 53 -17.62 22.93 27.35
C ILE A 53 -18.00 22.46 25.95
N PHE A 54 -17.00 22.03 25.20
CA PHE A 54 -17.13 21.39 23.90
C PHE A 54 -17.06 19.87 24.05
N THR A 55 -17.95 19.16 23.35
CA THR A 55 -18.02 17.69 23.30
C THR A 55 -17.49 17.17 21.96
N ASP A 56 -17.31 15.86 21.85
CA ASP A 56 -16.88 15.18 20.63
C ASP A 56 -18.02 14.80 19.69
N ASP A 57 -19.25 15.25 19.96
CA ASP A 57 -20.46 14.94 19.16
C ASP A 57 -20.34 15.38 17.69
N GLN A 58 -19.49 16.36 17.39
CA GLN A 58 -19.22 16.85 16.04
C GLN A 58 -18.10 16.08 15.33
N CYS A 59 -17.42 15.15 16.02
CA CYS A 59 -16.40 14.33 15.41
C CYS A 59 -17.05 13.17 14.64
N PRO A 60 -16.85 13.07 13.31
CA PRO A 60 -17.46 12.00 12.52
C PRO A 60 -16.83 10.63 12.78
N LEU A 61 -15.66 10.59 13.42
CA LEU A 61 -14.93 9.37 13.70
C LEU A 61 -15.10 8.98 15.16
N ARG A 62 -15.42 7.72 15.42
CA ARG A 62 -15.42 7.17 16.78
C ARG A 62 -14.04 6.62 17.11
N GLU A 63 -13.55 6.93 18.31
CA GLU A 63 -12.17 6.58 18.71
C GLU A 63 -11.91 5.09 18.71
N VAL A 64 -12.84 4.31 19.27
CA VAL A 64 -12.74 2.85 19.33
C VAL A 64 -12.72 2.27 17.92
N GLU A 65 -13.62 2.72 17.05
CA GLU A 65 -13.73 2.24 15.67
C GLU A 65 -12.45 2.56 14.88
N ALA A 66 -11.98 3.81 14.90
CA ALA A 66 -10.77 4.20 14.17
C ALA A 66 -9.51 3.43 14.60
N LYS A 67 -9.34 3.17 15.90
CA LYS A 67 -8.21 2.37 16.41
C LYS A 67 -8.32 0.90 16.03
N VAL A 68 -9.52 0.33 16.09
CA VAL A 68 -9.77 -1.07 15.73
C VAL A 68 -9.54 -1.28 14.24
N GLU A 69 -10.03 -0.37 13.39
CA GLU A 69 -9.84 -0.43 11.94
C GLU A 69 -8.38 -0.25 11.53
N LEU A 70 -7.65 0.66 12.18
CA LEU A 70 -6.20 0.79 11.97
C LEU A 70 -5.50 -0.53 12.31
N LYS A 71 -5.76 -1.09 13.50
CA LYS A 71 -5.16 -2.35 13.91
C LYS A 71 -5.46 -3.48 12.91
N ALA A 72 -6.73 -3.67 12.55
CA ALA A 72 -7.14 -4.72 11.62
C ALA A 72 -6.46 -4.56 10.25
N THR A 73 -6.33 -3.33 9.76
CA THR A 73 -5.67 -3.05 8.47
C THR A 73 -4.17 -3.27 8.54
N THR A 74 -3.52 -2.89 9.64
CA THR A 74 -2.10 -3.18 9.88
C THR A 74 -1.84 -4.68 9.99
N ASP A 75 -2.67 -5.42 10.72
CA ASP A 75 -2.55 -6.88 10.82
C ASP A 75 -2.69 -7.53 9.43
N ALA A 76 -3.64 -7.05 8.60
CA ALA A 76 -3.81 -7.51 7.23
C ALA A 76 -2.60 -7.19 6.33
N TYR A 77 -1.99 -6.01 6.47
CA TYR A 77 -0.74 -5.66 5.77
C TYR A 77 0.43 -6.55 6.19
N VAL A 78 0.58 -6.83 7.48
CA VAL A 78 1.64 -7.72 8.00
C VAL A 78 1.46 -9.15 7.52
N ALA A 79 0.21 -9.60 7.37
CA ALA A 79 -0.13 -10.92 6.84
C ALA A 79 -0.16 -10.98 5.29
N LEU A 80 0.17 -9.88 4.60
CA LEU A 80 0.07 -9.80 3.14
C LEU A 80 1.06 -10.77 2.48
N VAL A 81 0.54 -11.59 1.57
CA VAL A 81 1.36 -12.42 0.69
C VAL A 81 1.51 -11.71 -0.64
N VAL A 82 2.74 -11.38 -1.02
CA VAL A 82 3.06 -10.79 -2.32
C VAL A 82 3.47 -11.92 -3.26
N PRO A 83 2.70 -12.24 -4.32
CA PRO A 83 2.99 -13.38 -5.20
C PRO A 83 4.39 -13.35 -5.82
N ALA A 84 4.91 -12.15 -6.09
CA ALA A 84 6.27 -11.97 -6.59
C ALA A 84 7.34 -12.55 -5.65
N LEU A 85 7.14 -12.51 -4.33
CA LEU A 85 8.08 -13.10 -3.37
C LEU A 85 8.14 -14.62 -3.50
N ALA A 86 6.98 -15.29 -3.64
CA ALA A 86 6.94 -16.73 -3.85
C ALA A 86 7.62 -17.14 -5.17
N GLN A 87 7.45 -16.34 -6.23
CA GLN A 87 8.12 -16.58 -7.53
C GLN A 87 9.64 -16.39 -7.43
N ILE A 88 10.10 -15.41 -6.66
CA ILE A 88 11.53 -15.22 -6.38
C ILE A 88 12.10 -16.41 -5.60
N GLU A 89 11.42 -16.86 -4.54
CA GLU A 89 11.83 -18.04 -3.77
C GLU A 89 11.94 -19.28 -4.65
N GLU A 90 10.97 -19.50 -5.54
CA GLU A 90 11.02 -20.58 -6.53
C GLU A 90 12.21 -20.44 -7.49
N CYS A 91 12.51 -19.23 -7.95
CA CYS A 91 13.67 -18.96 -8.80
C CYS A 91 14.98 -19.29 -8.07
N LEU A 92 15.11 -18.87 -6.81
CA LEU A 92 16.29 -19.08 -5.98
C LEU A 92 16.55 -20.56 -5.64
N ALA A 93 15.55 -21.42 -5.76
CA ALA A 93 15.70 -22.86 -5.53
C ALA A 93 16.36 -23.62 -6.69
N ALA A 94 16.55 -22.99 -7.85
CA ALA A 94 17.14 -23.62 -9.04
C ALA A 94 18.62 -23.28 -9.23
N ASP A 95 19.38 -24.18 -9.87
CA ASP A 95 20.80 -23.97 -10.16
C ASP A 95 21.04 -22.79 -11.12
N ASP A 96 20.06 -22.49 -11.99
CA ASP A 96 20.05 -21.40 -12.97
C ASP A 96 19.29 -20.15 -12.49
N TYR A 97 19.18 -19.94 -11.17
CA TYR A 97 18.39 -18.87 -10.57
C TYR A 97 18.63 -17.48 -11.16
N VAL A 98 19.87 -17.16 -11.59
CA VAL A 98 20.22 -15.86 -12.18
C VAL A 98 19.43 -15.60 -13.46
N ASP A 99 19.33 -16.59 -14.35
CA ASP A 99 18.62 -16.43 -15.62
C ASP A 99 17.09 -16.44 -15.40
N ARG A 100 16.60 -17.24 -14.44
CA ARG A 100 15.18 -17.25 -14.05
C ARG A 100 14.73 -15.90 -13.45
N LEU A 101 15.52 -15.33 -12.52
CA LEU A 101 15.27 -14.01 -11.96
C LEU A 101 15.32 -12.93 -13.05
N ARG A 102 16.27 -13.02 -13.98
CA ARG A 102 16.35 -12.08 -15.11
C ARG A 102 15.06 -12.10 -15.94
N GLY A 103 14.56 -13.28 -16.30
CA GLY A 103 13.31 -13.40 -17.05
C GLY A 103 12.06 -12.97 -16.27
N LEU A 104 12.06 -13.11 -14.94
CA LEU A 104 10.94 -12.69 -14.09
C LEU A 104 10.77 -11.15 -14.07
N PHE A 105 11.90 -10.43 -14.02
CA PHE A 105 11.95 -8.97 -13.93
C PHE A 105 12.19 -8.27 -15.26
N GLU A 106 12.33 -9.03 -16.35
CA GLU A 106 12.40 -8.45 -17.68
C GLU A 106 11.04 -7.83 -18.02
N PRO A 107 11.00 -6.54 -18.41
CA PRO A 107 9.75 -5.92 -18.81
C PRO A 107 9.20 -6.71 -19.99
N LYS A 108 8.07 -7.39 -19.78
CA LYS A 108 7.35 -8.03 -20.88
C LYS A 108 6.87 -6.91 -21.79
N GLU A 109 7.35 -6.92 -23.02
CA GLU A 109 6.86 -6.01 -24.05
C GLU A 109 5.34 -6.19 -24.12
N SER A 110 4.60 -5.18 -23.68
CA SER A 110 3.17 -5.13 -23.87
C SER A 110 2.95 -5.11 -25.37
N VAL A 111 2.36 -6.18 -25.92
CA VAL A 111 1.81 -6.17 -27.26
C VAL A 111 0.68 -5.14 -27.24
N GLU A 112 1.03 -3.88 -27.50
CA GLU A 112 0.06 -2.90 -27.98
C GLU A 112 -0.46 -3.46 -29.30
N GLY A 113 -1.75 -3.79 -29.30
CA GLY A 113 -2.41 -4.35 -30.48
C GLY A 113 -2.17 -3.45 -31.69
N GLU A 114 -1.63 -4.06 -32.73
CA GLU A 114 -1.68 -3.55 -34.09
C GLU A 114 -3.16 -3.37 -34.45
N THR A 115 -3.70 -2.16 -34.28
CA THR A 115 -4.87 -1.75 -35.07
C THR A 115 -4.33 -1.33 -36.43
N GLU A 116 -4.12 -2.33 -37.29
CA GLU A 116 -3.99 -2.15 -38.73
C GLU A 116 -5.17 -1.32 -39.22
N GLY A 117 -4.86 -0.25 -39.96
CA GLY A 117 -5.89 0.58 -40.58
C GLY A 117 -6.57 -0.17 -41.72
N GLU A 118 -7.88 0.02 -41.85
CA GLU A 118 -8.59 -0.26 -43.10
C GLU A 118 -9.40 0.98 -43.46
N GLY A 119 -8.88 1.76 -44.40
CA GLY A 119 -9.67 2.69 -45.17
C GLY A 119 -10.34 1.94 -46.32
N GLN A 120 -11.64 2.16 -46.52
CA GLN A 120 -12.32 1.93 -47.79
C GLN A 120 -13.65 2.67 -47.83
N GLY A 121 -13.89 3.42 -48.91
CA GLY A 121 -15.22 3.82 -49.39
C GLY A 121 -15.56 5.29 -49.30
#